data_AF-A0A162CUV3-F1
#
_entry.id   AF-A0A162CUV3-F1
#
_cell.length_a   1.000
_cell.length_b   1.000
_cell.length_c   1.000
_cell.angle_alpha   90.00
_cell.angle_beta   90.00
_cell.angle_gamma   90.00
#
_symmetry.space_group_name_H-M   'P 1'
#
loop_
_entity.id
_entity.type
_entity.pdbx_description
1 polymer ?
#
loop_
_entity_poly.entity_id
_entity_poly.type
_entity_poly.pdbx_seq_one_letter_code
_entity_poly.pdbx_strand_id
1 'polypeptide(L)'
;MNTLRTVGTIIGSLFLFMIHIQCASGQQLDMKNPLPIKEAYFQKILSGVKGGANGFLIAIELKDTSGINLKYAYFKGKKVKLAPESTNKIVYIGHYMYPRQINDLIMSSDPKEEFKNKPPGITEKIPFALKEGECVIEYTKDNKQEIFKLDNLPEKPLKNFPM
;
A
#
# COMPACT_ATOMS: atom_id res chain seq x y z
N MET A 1 -4.94 -9.31 -67.39
CA MET A 1 -6.13 -9.01 -66.54
C MET A 1 -6.34 -9.99 -65.38
N ASN A 2 -5.57 -11.09 -65.28
CA ASN A 2 -5.74 -12.08 -64.21
C ASN A 2 -4.79 -11.85 -63.02
N THR A 3 -3.59 -11.31 -63.24
CA THR A 3 -2.61 -10.98 -62.18
C THR A 3 -3.07 -9.85 -61.26
N LEU A 4 -3.79 -8.85 -61.80
CA LEU A 4 -4.35 -7.73 -61.01
C LEU A 4 -5.49 -8.19 -60.08
N ARG A 5 -6.27 -9.21 -60.52
CA ARG A 5 -7.33 -9.83 -59.70
C ARG A 5 -6.71 -10.65 -58.56
N THR A 6 -5.62 -11.38 -58.82
CA THR A 6 -4.94 -12.20 -57.80
C THR A 6 -4.28 -11.35 -56.70
N VAL A 7 -3.64 -10.24 -57.08
CA VAL A 7 -3.04 -9.28 -56.13
C VAL A 7 -4.13 -8.61 -55.27
N GLY A 8 -5.28 -8.28 -55.87
CA GLY A 8 -6.44 -7.78 -55.13
C GLY A 8 -6.98 -8.77 -54.09
N THR A 9 -7.04 -10.06 -54.42
CA THR A 9 -7.44 -11.11 -53.46
C THR A 9 -6.42 -11.36 -52.34
N ILE A 10 -5.12 -11.24 -52.60
CA ILE A 10 -4.07 -11.42 -51.57
C ILE A 10 -4.05 -10.24 -50.59
N ILE A 11 -4.21 -9.01 -51.09
CA ILE A 11 -4.30 -7.79 -50.25
C ILE A 11 -5.61 -7.78 -49.44
N GLY A 12 -6.71 -8.26 -50.00
CA GLY A 12 -7.98 -8.44 -49.28
C GLY A 12 -7.92 -9.52 -48.19
N SER A 13 -7.15 -10.59 -48.40
CA SER A 13 -6.97 -11.66 -47.41
C SER A 13 -6.05 -11.27 -46.24
N LEU A 14 -5.17 -10.28 -46.42
CA LEU A 14 -4.27 -9.79 -45.36
C LEU A 14 -4.97 -8.79 -44.42
N PHE A 15 -6.07 -8.17 -44.87
CA PHE A 15 -6.85 -7.21 -44.07
C PHE A 15 -7.85 -7.88 -43.10
N LEU A 16 -8.08 -9.20 -43.23
CA LEU A 16 -9.05 -9.95 -42.41
C LEU A 16 -8.48 -10.50 -41.09
N PHE A 17 -7.18 -10.35 -40.81
CA PHE A 17 -6.55 -10.85 -39.58
C PHE A 17 -6.38 -9.80 -38.46
N MET A 18 -6.78 -8.54 -38.66
CA MET A 18 -6.53 -7.45 -37.70
C MET A 18 -7.68 -7.15 -36.72
N ILE A 19 -8.71 -8.01 -36.61
CA ILE A 19 -9.93 -7.69 -35.83
C ILE A 19 -10.13 -8.51 -34.54
N HIS A 20 -9.14 -9.28 -34.08
CA HIS A 20 -9.28 -10.09 -32.84
C HIS A 20 -8.53 -9.55 -31.63
N ILE A 21 -8.57 -8.24 -31.40
CA ILE A 21 -8.24 -7.66 -30.09
C ILE A 21 -9.46 -6.89 -29.57
N GLN A 22 -10.57 -7.62 -29.41
CA GLN A 22 -11.58 -7.22 -28.42
C GLN A 22 -11.23 -7.92 -27.12
N CYS A 23 -10.42 -7.22 -26.33
CA CYS A 23 -10.25 -7.46 -24.90
C CYS A 23 -11.64 -7.63 -24.29
N ALA A 24 -11.85 -8.72 -23.56
CA ALA A 24 -13.08 -9.00 -22.82
C ALA A 24 -13.39 -7.82 -21.89
N SER A 25 -14.21 -6.90 -22.39
CA SER A 25 -14.66 -5.73 -21.67
C SER A 25 -15.80 -6.16 -20.75
N GLY A 26 -15.57 -6.03 -19.44
CA GLY A 26 -16.66 -5.68 -18.53
C GLY A 26 -17.43 -6.84 -17.90
N GLN A 27 -16.75 -7.84 -17.36
CA GLN A 27 -17.23 -8.49 -16.14
C GLN A 27 -16.10 -8.41 -15.10
N GLN A 28 -16.04 -7.29 -14.39
CA GLN A 28 -15.36 -7.21 -13.09
C GLN A 28 -16.23 -7.97 -12.06
N LEU A 29 -16.40 -9.27 -12.26
CA LEU A 29 -16.90 -10.17 -11.25
C LEU A 29 -15.68 -10.59 -10.44
N ASP A 30 -15.44 -9.84 -9.35
CA ASP A 30 -14.76 -10.21 -8.11
C ASP A 30 -13.96 -11.54 -8.20
N MET A 31 -12.90 -11.56 -9.02
CA MET A 31 -12.03 -12.72 -9.12
C MET A 31 -11.09 -12.69 -7.92
N LYS A 32 -11.61 -13.28 -6.83
CA LYS A 32 -10.88 -13.71 -5.62
C LYS A 32 -9.98 -12.63 -5.02
N ASN A 33 -10.56 -11.62 -4.37
CA ASN A 33 -9.87 -11.08 -3.20
C ASN A 33 -9.80 -12.20 -2.14
N PRO A 34 -8.63 -12.81 -1.83
CA PRO A 34 -8.55 -13.90 -0.85
C PRO A 34 -8.87 -13.42 0.57
N LEU A 35 -8.77 -12.09 0.79
CA LEU A 35 -9.18 -11.41 2.00
C LEU A 35 -10.58 -10.82 1.81
N PRO A 36 -11.52 -11.05 2.74
CA PRO A 36 -12.85 -10.44 2.67
C PRO A 36 -12.80 -8.99 3.15
N ILE A 37 -12.01 -8.12 2.49
CA ILE A 37 -11.88 -6.71 2.89
C ILE A 37 -13.22 -6.00 2.61
N LYS A 38 -13.77 -5.37 3.64
CA LYS A 38 -14.92 -4.47 3.53
C LYS A 38 -14.44 -3.05 3.20
N GLU A 39 -13.43 -2.58 3.93
CA GLU A 39 -12.85 -1.26 3.72
C GLU A 39 -11.37 -1.26 4.15
N ALA A 40 -10.54 -0.50 3.46
CA ALA A 40 -9.17 -0.26 3.86
C ALA A 40 -8.79 1.20 3.56
N TYR A 41 -8.13 1.87 4.49
CA TYR A 41 -7.69 3.25 4.30
C TYR A 41 -6.47 3.57 5.19
N PHE A 42 -5.85 4.71 4.92
CA PHE A 42 -4.87 5.30 5.83
C PHE A 42 -5.24 6.72 6.23
N GLN A 43 -4.73 7.17 7.38
CA GLN A 43 -4.86 8.55 7.86
C GLN A 43 -3.47 9.10 8.21
N LYS A 44 -3.18 10.35 7.84
CA LYS A 44 -1.90 11.01 8.16
C LYS A 44 -1.90 11.54 9.59
N ILE A 45 -1.07 11.00 10.47
CA ILE A 45 -0.91 11.51 11.83
C ILE A 45 0.03 12.71 11.77
N LEU A 46 -0.49 13.92 12.01
CA LEU A 46 0.28 15.16 12.02
C LEU A 46 -0.01 15.92 13.31
N SER A 47 1.02 16.13 14.11
CA SER A 47 0.96 17.03 15.27
C SER A 47 1.17 18.47 14.79
N GLY A 48 0.33 19.40 15.27
CA GLY A 48 0.38 20.82 14.88
C GLY A 48 1.59 21.60 15.41
N VAL A 49 2.56 20.94 16.06
CA VAL A 49 3.75 21.58 16.63
C VAL A 49 5.02 21.15 15.89
N LYS A 50 6.00 22.06 15.79
CA LYS A 50 7.29 21.79 15.15
C LYS A 50 8.01 20.64 15.88
N GLY A 51 8.36 19.59 15.15
CA GLY A 51 8.97 18.37 15.72
C GLY A 51 7.98 17.43 16.43
N GLY A 52 6.67 17.68 16.33
CA GLY A 52 5.64 16.81 16.87
C GLY A 52 5.52 15.47 16.13
N ALA A 53 4.61 14.62 16.59
CA ALA A 53 4.38 13.30 15.97
C ALA A 53 4.00 13.46 14.49
N ASN A 54 4.73 12.74 13.64
CA ASN A 54 4.44 12.60 12.22
C ASN A 54 4.39 11.11 11.90
N GLY A 55 3.36 10.67 11.19
CA GLY A 55 3.17 9.26 10.92
C GLY A 55 1.94 8.99 10.10
N PHE A 56 1.51 7.75 10.12
CA PHE A 56 0.23 7.35 9.55
C PHE A 56 -0.36 6.17 10.30
N LEU A 57 -1.68 6.11 10.29
CA LEU A 57 -2.49 4.99 10.74
C LEU A 57 -3.01 4.25 9.51
N ILE A 58 -3.00 2.93 9.53
CA ILE A 58 -3.69 2.07 8.56
C ILE A 58 -4.84 1.40 9.29
N ALA A 59 -6.03 1.42 8.69
CA ALA A 59 -7.20 0.70 9.15
C ALA A 59 -7.70 -0.23 8.05
N ILE A 60 -7.94 -1.49 8.40
CA ILE A 60 -8.48 -2.51 7.50
C ILE A 60 -9.66 -3.18 8.20
N GLU A 61 -10.86 -2.99 7.67
CA GLU A 61 -12.08 -3.65 8.11
C GLU A 61 -12.34 -4.87 7.23
N LEU A 62 -12.51 -6.03 7.85
CA LEU A 62 -12.91 -7.28 7.19
C LEU A 62 -14.43 -7.47 7.28
N LYS A 63 -15.04 -8.11 6.28
CA LYS A 63 -16.44 -8.57 6.31
C LYS A 63 -16.59 -9.74 7.29
N ASP A 64 -15.56 -10.57 7.42
CA ASP A 64 -15.47 -11.70 8.35
C ASP A 64 -14.00 -11.97 8.71
N THR A 65 -13.75 -12.44 9.93
CA THR A 65 -12.43 -12.81 10.46
C THR A 65 -12.20 -14.31 10.54
N SER A 66 -13.16 -15.15 10.14
CA SER A 66 -13.08 -16.61 10.24
C SER A 66 -11.78 -17.16 9.64
N GLY A 67 -10.88 -17.63 10.51
CA GLY A 67 -9.59 -18.20 10.13
C GLY A 67 -8.53 -17.19 9.66
N ILE A 68 -8.82 -15.88 9.67
CA ILE A 68 -7.95 -14.82 9.14
C ILE A 68 -7.38 -13.97 10.28
N ASN A 69 -6.05 -13.79 10.27
CA ASN A 69 -5.35 -12.88 11.17
C ASN A 69 -4.38 -12.01 10.38
N LEU A 70 -4.60 -10.69 10.35
CA LEU A 70 -3.68 -9.76 9.68
C LEU A 70 -2.48 -9.49 10.60
N LYS A 71 -1.27 -9.67 10.09
CA LYS A 71 -0.02 -9.52 10.86
C LYS A 71 0.68 -8.20 10.59
N TYR A 72 0.94 -7.91 9.31
CA TYR A 72 1.68 -6.73 8.89
C TYR A 72 1.06 -6.10 7.64
N ALA A 73 1.15 -4.78 7.56
CA ALA A 73 0.99 -4.02 6.33
C ALA A 73 2.33 -3.41 5.93
N TYR A 74 2.63 -3.44 4.64
CA TYR A 74 3.77 -2.79 4.03
C TYR A 74 3.24 -1.64 3.18
N PHE A 75 3.48 -0.41 3.60
CA PHE A 75 2.95 0.79 2.96
C PHE A 75 3.98 1.92 3.04
N LYS A 76 4.11 2.71 1.97
CA LYS A 76 5.10 3.81 1.88
C LYS A 76 6.53 3.39 2.29
N GLY A 77 6.91 2.17 1.92
CA GLY A 77 8.22 1.61 2.23
C GLY A 77 8.42 1.18 3.69
N LYS A 78 7.37 1.13 4.51
CA LYS A 78 7.42 0.82 5.95
C LYS A 78 6.67 -0.45 6.28
N LYS A 79 7.23 -1.26 7.19
CA LYS A 79 6.55 -2.40 7.80
C LYS A 79 5.75 -1.92 9.01
N VAL A 80 4.47 -2.23 9.04
CA VAL A 80 3.52 -1.78 10.07
C VAL A 80 2.86 -3.00 10.67
N LYS A 81 2.94 -3.18 12.00
CA LYS A 81 2.24 -4.26 12.68
C LYS A 81 0.75 -3.94 12.75
N LEU A 82 -0.08 -4.91 12.36
CA LEU A 82 -1.53 -4.83 12.46
C LEU A 82 -1.98 -5.58 13.72
N ALA A 83 -2.97 -5.02 14.41
CA ALA A 83 -3.63 -5.66 15.53
C ALA A 83 -5.14 -5.41 15.44
N PRO A 84 -5.98 -6.37 15.86
CA PRO A 84 -7.41 -6.12 15.94
C PRO A 84 -7.70 -4.99 16.94
N GLU A 85 -8.64 -4.13 16.61
CA GLU A 85 -9.14 -3.09 17.52
C GLU A 85 -9.77 -3.76 18.75
N SER A 86 -9.56 -3.18 19.93
CA SER A 86 -10.06 -3.71 21.20
C SER A 86 -11.59 -3.83 21.23
N THR A 87 -12.28 -2.85 20.64
CA THR A 87 -13.74 -2.76 20.57
C THR A 87 -14.35 -3.52 19.39
N ASN A 88 -13.61 -3.60 18.28
CA ASN A 88 -14.11 -4.22 17.06
C ASN A 88 -13.08 -5.16 16.42
N LYS A 89 -13.21 -6.46 16.68
CA LYS A 89 -12.25 -7.48 16.21
C LYS A 89 -12.22 -7.65 14.68
N ILE A 90 -13.21 -7.14 13.95
CA ILE A 90 -13.20 -7.15 12.46
C ILE A 90 -12.33 -6.02 11.88
N VAL A 91 -11.98 -5.00 12.68
CA VAL A 91 -11.13 -3.89 12.28
C VAL A 91 -9.71 -4.14 12.80
N TYR A 92 -8.73 -4.04 11.91
CA TYR A 92 -7.32 -4.11 12.24
C TYR A 92 -6.69 -2.74 12.06
N ILE A 93 -5.90 -2.33 13.05
CA ILE A 93 -5.22 -1.04 13.09
C ILE A 93 -3.71 -1.25 13.18
N GLY A 94 -2.97 -0.43 12.44
CA GLY A 94 -1.52 -0.35 12.54
C GLY A 94 -1.07 1.10 12.53
N HIS A 95 -0.06 1.42 13.34
CA HIS A 95 0.52 2.76 13.41
C HIS A 95 1.97 2.72 12.99
N TYR A 96 2.37 3.69 12.17
CA TYR A 96 3.76 3.96 11.89
C TYR A 96 4.07 5.41 12.25
N MET A 97 5.04 5.63 13.12
CA MET A 97 5.55 6.95 13.47
C MET A 97 6.92 7.13 12.83
N TYR A 98 7.09 8.20 12.07
CA TYR A 98 8.41 8.58 11.61
C TYR A 98 9.27 8.95 12.83
N PRO A 99 10.56 8.58 12.84
CA PRO A 99 11.47 9.04 13.87
C PRO A 99 11.45 10.57 13.89
N ARG A 100 11.40 11.15 15.09
CA ARG A 100 11.50 12.61 15.22
C ARG A 100 12.83 13.05 14.63
N GLN A 101 12.79 14.08 13.79
CA GLN A 101 14.00 14.85 13.52
C GLN A 101 14.42 15.50 14.83
N ILE A 102 15.57 15.08 15.34
CA ILE A 102 16.17 15.65 16.56
C ILE A 102 16.61 17.06 16.19
N ASN A 103 15.92 18.09 16.70
CA ASN A 103 16.33 19.49 16.54
C ASN A 103 17.47 19.87 17.49
N ASP A 104 17.81 19.01 18.45
CA ASP A 104 18.94 19.20 19.38
C ASP A 104 20.27 18.78 18.74
N LEU A 105 20.51 19.23 17.51
CA LEU A 105 21.80 19.11 16.87
C LEU A 105 22.72 20.14 17.51
N ILE A 106 23.74 19.69 18.25
CA ILE A 106 24.83 20.53 18.72
C ILE A 106 25.59 20.99 17.47
N MET A 107 25.38 22.25 17.08
CA MET A 107 26.17 22.96 16.07
C MET A 107 27.21 23.81 16.79
N SER A 108 28.40 23.27 16.97
CA SER A 108 29.48 23.89 17.75
C SER A 108 30.69 24.14 16.85
N SER A 109 31.45 25.20 17.11
CA SER A 109 32.72 25.43 16.41
C SER A 109 33.79 24.39 16.77
N ASP A 110 33.62 23.64 17.87
CA ASP A 110 34.48 22.51 18.23
C ASP A 110 33.90 21.19 17.68
N PRO A 111 34.61 20.51 16.75
CA PRO A 111 34.18 19.23 16.19
C PRO A 111 33.90 18.15 17.25
N LYS A 112 34.61 18.16 18.39
CA LYS A 112 34.44 17.16 19.46
C LYS A 112 33.06 17.24 20.12
N GLU A 113 32.47 18.44 20.16
CA GLU A 113 31.13 18.63 20.71
C GLU A 113 30.06 18.12 19.74
N GLU A 114 30.29 18.21 18.42
CA GLU A 114 29.38 17.66 17.42
C GLU A 114 29.37 16.13 17.38
N PHE A 115 30.45 15.47 17.79
CA PHE A 115 30.49 13.99 17.94
C PHE A 115 29.49 13.45 18.96
N LYS A 116 28.94 14.30 19.84
CA LYS A 116 27.89 13.93 20.80
C LYS A 116 26.49 13.89 20.17
N ASN A 117 26.34 14.37 18.93
CA ASN A 117 25.09 14.29 18.19
C ASN A 117 24.72 12.83 17.92
N LYS A 118 23.48 12.45 18.26
CA LYS A 118 22.98 11.11 17.97
C LYS A 118 22.52 11.03 16.52
N PRO A 119 22.92 9.99 15.75
CA PRO A 119 22.40 9.79 14.41
C PRO A 119 20.88 9.59 14.46
N PRO A 120 20.14 10.03 13.44
CA PRO A 120 18.70 9.77 13.37
C PRO A 120 18.45 8.25 13.38
N GLY A 121 17.35 7.85 14.03
CA GLY A 121 16.99 6.43 14.15
C GLY A 121 16.93 5.73 12.79
N ILE A 122 17.55 4.57 12.68
CA ILE A 122 17.55 3.76 11.47
C ILE A 122 16.12 3.31 11.21
N THR A 123 15.59 3.62 10.03
CA THR A 123 14.29 3.09 9.60
C THR A 123 14.49 1.76 8.90
N GLU A 124 13.84 0.71 9.38
CA GLU A 124 13.80 -0.59 8.72
C GLU A 124 13.29 -0.42 7.28
N LYS A 125 14.07 -0.91 6.32
CA LYS A 125 13.70 -0.93 4.90
C LYS A 125 13.04 -2.26 4.59
N ILE A 126 11.96 -2.19 3.81
CA ILE A 126 11.29 -3.38 3.30
C ILE A 126 12.08 -3.94 2.09
N PRO A 127 12.06 -5.26 1.84
CA PRO A 127 12.92 -5.89 0.84
C PRO A 127 12.41 -5.76 -0.61
N PHE A 128 11.38 -4.94 -0.86
CA PHE A 128 10.75 -4.76 -2.17
C PHE A 128 10.31 -3.31 -2.36
N ALA A 129 10.20 -2.88 -3.62
CA ALA A 129 9.65 -1.57 -3.97
C ALA A 129 8.11 -1.61 -4.00
N LEU A 130 7.49 -0.52 -3.57
CA LEU A 130 6.06 -0.28 -3.71
C LEU A 130 5.86 1.02 -4.47
N LYS A 131 4.91 1.04 -5.40
CA LYS A 131 4.46 2.28 -6.03
C LYS A 131 3.68 3.12 -5.03
N GLU A 132 3.47 4.39 -5.36
CA GLU A 132 2.63 5.26 -4.57
C GLU A 132 1.20 4.70 -4.48
N GLY A 133 0.64 4.69 -3.26
CA GLY A 133 -0.69 4.13 -2.98
C GLY A 133 -0.71 2.62 -2.76
N GLU A 134 0.25 1.85 -3.26
CA GLU A 134 0.27 0.39 -3.09
C GLU A 134 0.49 -0.01 -1.63
N CYS A 135 -0.26 -1.00 -1.17
CA CYS A 135 -0.15 -1.58 0.16
C CYS A 135 -0.12 -3.11 0.06
N VAL A 136 0.84 -3.75 0.71
CA VAL A 136 0.91 -5.21 0.79
C VAL A 136 0.55 -5.66 2.20
N ILE A 137 -0.38 -6.59 2.33
CA ILE A 137 -0.87 -7.13 3.59
C ILE A 137 -0.35 -8.56 3.74
N GLU A 138 0.33 -8.81 4.84
CA GLU A 138 0.74 -10.14 5.29
C GLU A 138 -0.24 -10.63 6.35
N TYR A 139 -0.83 -11.80 6.11
CA TYR A 139 -1.83 -12.39 6.99
C TYR A 139 -1.63 -13.90 7.10
N THR A 140 -2.32 -14.51 8.07
CA THR A 140 -2.47 -15.95 8.13
C THR A 140 -3.91 -16.34 7.89
N LYS A 141 -4.10 -17.36 7.05
CA LYS A 141 -5.37 -18.02 6.82
C LYS A 141 -5.21 -19.51 7.09
N ASP A 142 -6.00 -20.06 8.02
CA ASP A 142 -5.93 -21.47 8.41
C ASP A 142 -4.49 -21.94 8.73
N ASN A 143 -3.77 -21.12 9.50
CA ASN A 143 -2.36 -21.28 9.88
C ASN A 143 -1.31 -21.22 8.75
N LYS A 144 -1.71 -20.88 7.53
CA LYS A 144 -0.78 -20.63 6.41
C LYS A 144 -0.57 -19.14 6.24
N GLN A 145 0.69 -18.74 6.03
CA GLN A 145 1.02 -17.36 5.75
C GLN A 145 0.75 -17.03 4.28
N GLU A 146 0.04 -15.94 4.05
CA GLU A 146 -0.34 -15.45 2.73
C GLU A 146 -0.06 -13.95 2.63
N ILE A 147 0.02 -13.47 1.40
CA ILE A 147 0.29 -12.07 1.08
C ILE A 147 -0.76 -11.61 0.08
N PHE A 148 -1.33 -10.44 0.30
CA PHE A 148 -2.28 -9.80 -0.59
C PHE A 148 -1.85 -8.37 -0.89
N LYS A 149 -1.98 -7.92 -2.14
CA LYS A 149 -1.63 -6.57 -2.55
C LYS A 149 -2.89 -5.77 -2.87
N LEU A 150 -2.99 -4.60 -2.26
CA LEU A 150 -3.89 -3.53 -2.64
C LEU A 150 -3.14 -2.59 -3.59
N ASP A 151 -3.68 -2.37 -4.79
CA ASP A 151 -3.07 -1.44 -5.75
C ASP A 151 -3.18 0.02 -5.30
N ASN A 152 -4.18 0.33 -4.47
CA ASN A 152 -4.34 1.65 -3.88
C ASN A 152 -4.98 1.59 -2.48
N LEU A 153 -4.35 2.25 -1.51
CA LEU A 153 -4.88 2.47 -0.18
C LEU A 153 -5.32 3.94 -0.06
N PRO A 154 -6.63 4.24 -0.03
CA PRO A 154 -7.11 5.62 -0.03
C PRO A 154 -6.79 6.34 1.27
N GLU A 155 -6.53 7.65 1.16
CA GLU A 155 -6.40 8.55 2.31
C GLU A 155 -7.78 8.95 2.84
N LYS A 156 -7.98 8.86 4.15
CA LYS A 156 -9.09 9.50 4.84
C LYS A 156 -8.60 10.63 5.74
N PRO A 157 -9.37 11.70 5.91
CA PRO A 157 -9.06 12.72 6.90
C PRO A 157 -9.09 12.10 8.30
N LEU A 158 -8.18 12.52 9.17
CA LEU A 158 -8.39 12.28 10.60
C LEU A 158 -9.64 13.02 11.02
N LYS A 159 -10.58 12.30 11.62
CA LYS A 159 -11.71 12.92 12.30
C LYS A 159 -11.11 13.58 13.54
N ASN A 160 -10.99 14.91 13.53
CA ASN A 160 -10.54 15.66 14.69
C ASN A 160 -11.45 15.30 15.87
N PHE A 161 -10.93 14.57 16.85
CA PHE A 161 -11.55 14.56 18.16
C PHE A 161 -11.28 15.96 18.75
N PRO A 162 -12.31 16.68 19.20
CA PRO A 162 -12.08 17.94 19.89
C PRO A 162 -11.15 17.67 21.08
N MET A 163 -10.08 18.46 21.17
CA MET A 163 -9.23 18.50 22.36
C MET A 163 -10.01 19.11 23.52
#